data_AF-A0A1U9NYZ0-F1
#
_entry.id   AF-A0A1U9NYZ0-F1
#
_cell.length_a   1.000
_cell.length_b   1.000
_cell.length_c   1.000
_cell.angle_alpha   90.00
_cell.angle_beta   90.00
_cell.angle_gamma   90.00
#
_symmetry.space_group_name_H-M   'P 1'
#
loop_
_entity.id
_entity.type
_entity.pdbx_description
1 polymer ?
#
loop_
_entity_poly.entity_id
_entity_poly.type
_entity_poly.pdbx_seq_one_letter_code
_entity_poly.pdbx_strand_id
1 'polypeptide(L)'
;MSRSLRRGALAATAVVFSIASLAACGAGNDAQTLQIKPDNAAATKGDIEIQNALVITQGEKDKKGPAVVSATVFNNGTKAQTLDGITLADGKGKVVLKPAGGAGKITVPAGGSVVLGGKDNASAVIENGSEAAKNGDVQKVVFQLSSTGGVELQAFVVPATGMYAGFGPSAAPAPAGSPSGSPSGTPSGSPSGSPSGAGASGSPSGAPPGAAGASPSGSASHAAGH
;
A
#
# COMPACT_ATOMS: atom_id res chain seq x y z
N MET A 1 -37.80 -67.51 19.30
CA MET A 1 -36.95 -66.32 19.10
C MET A 1 -36.78 -65.59 20.43
N SER A 2 -35.57 -65.65 21.01
CA SER A 2 -35.29 -65.15 22.35
C SER A 2 -35.69 -63.69 22.55
N ARG A 3 -36.51 -63.43 23.57
CA ARG A 3 -36.97 -62.09 23.97
C ARG A 3 -35.82 -61.12 24.29
N SER A 4 -34.62 -61.64 24.58
CA SER A 4 -33.40 -60.86 24.80
C SER A 4 -32.89 -60.17 23.53
N LEU A 5 -32.89 -60.83 22.36
CA LEU A 5 -32.45 -60.20 21.10
C LEU A 5 -33.38 -59.06 20.67
N ARG A 6 -34.69 -59.21 20.88
CA ARG A 6 -35.67 -58.17 20.52
C ARG A 6 -35.54 -56.93 21.41
N ARG A 7 -35.22 -57.11 22.70
CA ARG A 7 -34.98 -55.99 23.63
C ARG A 7 -33.63 -55.30 23.37
N GLY A 8 -32.59 -56.07 23.05
CA GLY A 8 -31.28 -55.51 22.67
C GLY A 8 -31.33 -54.66 21.40
N ALA A 9 -32.06 -55.12 20.38
CA ALA A 9 -32.23 -54.36 19.13
C ALA A 9 -32.98 -53.03 19.34
N LEU A 10 -34.02 -53.01 20.19
CA LEU A 10 -34.79 -51.79 20.51
C LEU A 10 -33.99 -50.78 21.34
N ALA A 11 -33.13 -51.24 22.25
CA ALA A 11 -32.25 -50.36 23.01
C ALA A 11 -31.16 -49.75 22.11
N ALA A 12 -30.60 -50.54 21.18
CA ALA A 12 -29.58 -50.07 20.25
C ALA A 12 -30.12 -49.00 19.28
N THR A 13 -31.35 -49.16 18.76
CA THR A 13 -31.95 -48.16 17.86
C THR A 13 -32.28 -46.84 18.57
N ALA A 14 -32.69 -46.88 19.84
CA ALA A 14 -32.95 -45.68 20.62
C ALA A 14 -31.67 -44.84 20.85
N VAL A 15 -30.53 -45.49 21.11
CA VAL A 15 -29.24 -44.81 21.30
C VAL A 15 -28.75 -44.20 19.98
N VAL A 16 -28.80 -44.94 18.88
CA VAL A 16 -28.32 -44.45 17.57
C VAL A 16 -29.16 -43.27 17.06
N PHE A 17 -30.50 -43.32 17.23
CA PHE A 17 -31.38 -42.22 16.78
C PHE A 17 -31.19 -40.94 17.61
N SER A 18 -30.86 -41.09 18.91
CA SER A 18 -30.59 -39.96 19.81
C SER A 18 -29.30 -39.23 19.44
N ILE A 19 -28.26 -39.95 18.99
CA ILE A 19 -26.97 -39.34 18.61
C ILE A 19 -27.11 -38.58 17.28
N ALA A 20 -27.87 -39.12 16.32
CA ALA A 20 -28.07 -38.48 15.02
C ALA A 20 -28.85 -37.16 15.13
N SER A 21 -29.85 -37.08 16.02
CA SER A 21 -30.64 -35.86 16.23
C SER A 21 -29.88 -34.79 17.04
N LEU A 22 -28.94 -35.19 17.91
CA LEU A 22 -28.07 -34.25 18.64
C LEU A 22 -26.93 -33.68 17.78
N ALA A 23 -26.38 -34.47 16.85
CA ALA A 23 -25.32 -34.03 15.93
C ALA A 23 -25.83 -33.13 14.80
N ALA A 24 -27.13 -33.14 14.51
CA ALA A 24 -27.73 -32.34 13.44
C ALA A 24 -27.62 -30.82 13.66
N CYS A 25 -27.47 -30.35 14.90
CA CYS A 25 -27.33 -28.92 15.21
C CYS A 25 -25.94 -28.36 14.83
N GLY A 26 -24.94 -29.23 14.61
CA GLY A 26 -23.57 -28.83 14.25
C GLY A 26 -23.23 -28.91 12.76
N ALA A 27 -24.13 -29.41 11.92
CA ALA A 27 -23.88 -29.71 10.50
C ALA A 27 -24.92 -29.08 9.54
N GLY A 28 -25.50 -27.94 9.94
CA GLY A 28 -26.42 -27.15 9.11
C GLY A 28 -25.76 -25.92 8.49
N ASN A 29 -26.53 -25.16 7.71
CA ASN A 29 -26.09 -23.89 7.11
C ASN A 29 -25.64 -22.84 8.14
N ASP A 30 -26.05 -22.99 9.40
CA ASP A 30 -25.67 -22.14 10.54
C ASP A 30 -24.69 -22.84 11.51
N ALA A 31 -24.01 -23.89 11.05
CA ALA A 31 -23.00 -24.55 11.86
C ALA A 31 -21.94 -23.56 12.34
N GLN A 32 -21.58 -23.62 13.62
CA GLN A 32 -20.56 -22.76 14.21
C GLN A 32 -19.21 -22.88 13.47
N THR A 33 -18.94 -24.02 12.81
CA THR A 33 -17.76 -24.24 11.98
C THR A 33 -17.76 -23.40 10.70
N LEU A 34 -18.92 -23.04 10.14
CA LEU A 34 -19.06 -22.16 8.98
C LEU A 34 -18.91 -20.68 9.32
N GLN A 35 -19.03 -20.33 10.60
CA GLN A 35 -18.87 -18.96 11.11
C GLN A 35 -17.41 -18.61 11.40
N ILE A 36 -16.50 -19.60 11.41
CA ILE A 36 -15.07 -19.35 11.55
C ILE A 36 -14.57 -18.67 10.28
N LYS A 37 -14.09 -17.44 10.45
CA LYS A 37 -13.49 -16.67 9.37
C LYS A 37 -11.96 -16.79 9.45
N PRO A 38 -11.26 -16.66 8.32
CA PRO A 38 -9.82 -16.48 8.33
C PRO A 38 -9.45 -15.32 9.25
N ASP A 39 -8.35 -15.48 9.99
CA ASP A 39 -7.85 -14.44 10.90
C ASP A 39 -7.46 -13.16 10.16
N ASN A 40 -7.08 -13.31 8.89
CA ASN A 40 -6.64 -12.22 8.03
C ASN A 40 -7.75 -11.79 7.08
N ALA A 41 -7.70 -10.52 6.69
CA ALA A 41 -8.75 -9.88 5.91
C ALA A 41 -9.05 -10.64 4.61
N ALA A 42 -10.34 -10.87 4.38
CA ALA A 42 -10.87 -11.48 3.18
C ALA A 42 -12.08 -10.70 2.65
N ALA A 43 -12.23 -10.67 1.34
CA ALA A 43 -13.37 -10.06 0.67
C ALA A 43 -13.69 -10.78 -0.64
N THR A 44 -14.98 -10.88 -0.95
CA THR A 44 -15.48 -11.49 -2.18
C THR A 44 -16.33 -10.48 -2.93
N LYS A 45 -16.11 -10.33 -4.24
CA LYS A 45 -16.92 -9.49 -5.11
C LYS A 45 -17.11 -10.18 -6.46
N GLY A 46 -18.34 -10.64 -6.71
CA GLY A 46 -18.62 -11.50 -7.85
C GLY A 46 -17.77 -12.76 -7.77
N ASP A 47 -17.05 -13.05 -8.86
CA ASP A 47 -16.20 -14.24 -8.96
C ASP A 47 -14.79 -14.08 -8.36
N ILE A 48 -14.43 -12.87 -7.90
CA ILE A 48 -13.12 -12.61 -7.31
C ILE A 48 -13.18 -12.70 -5.80
N GLU A 49 -12.23 -13.43 -5.24
CA GLU A 49 -12.05 -13.58 -3.81
C GLU A 49 -10.61 -13.22 -3.45
N ILE A 50 -10.45 -12.33 -2.48
CA ILE A 50 -9.16 -11.94 -1.94
C ILE A 50 -9.09 -12.48 -0.52
N GLN A 51 -8.03 -13.23 -0.22
CA GLN A 51 -7.79 -13.81 1.09
C GLN A 51 -6.40 -13.46 1.62
N ASN A 52 -6.25 -13.58 2.93
CA ASN A 52 -4.97 -13.42 3.63
C ASN A 52 -4.28 -12.08 3.35
N ALA A 53 -5.07 -11.00 3.28
CA ALA A 53 -4.52 -9.69 2.97
C ALA A 53 -3.89 -9.01 4.19
N LEU A 54 -2.63 -8.60 4.05
CA LEU A 54 -1.82 -7.93 5.04
C LEU A 54 -1.03 -6.78 4.40
N VAL A 55 -0.81 -5.73 5.17
CA VAL A 55 0.19 -4.71 4.86
C VAL A 55 1.40 -4.97 5.75
N ILE A 56 2.53 -5.30 5.14
CA ILE A 56 3.74 -5.68 5.85
C ILE A 56 4.75 -4.53 5.78
N THR A 57 5.04 -3.90 6.91
CA THR A 57 6.00 -2.78 7.01
C THR A 57 7.42 -3.30 7.23
N GLN A 58 8.40 -2.38 7.29
CA GLN A 58 9.75 -2.73 7.71
C GLN A 58 9.74 -3.37 9.11
N GLY A 59 10.51 -4.45 9.29
CA GLY A 59 10.51 -5.21 10.54
C GLY A 59 11.13 -4.47 11.74
N GLU A 60 11.94 -3.45 11.48
CA GLU A 60 12.59 -2.67 12.53
C GLU A 60 11.69 -1.55 13.03
N LYS A 61 11.62 -1.41 14.36
CA LYS A 61 10.81 -0.39 15.04
C LYS A 61 11.26 1.00 14.58
N ASP A 62 10.31 1.80 14.10
CA ASP A 62 10.50 3.18 13.65
C ASP A 62 11.43 3.38 12.42
N LYS A 63 11.82 2.31 11.72
CA LYS A 63 12.49 2.47 10.42
C LYS A 63 11.49 2.93 9.37
N LYS A 64 11.75 4.13 8.84
CA LYS A 64 11.07 4.62 7.63
C LYS A 64 11.49 3.78 6.44
N GLY A 65 10.52 3.40 5.63
CA GLY A 65 10.78 2.59 4.45
C GLY A 65 9.53 2.12 3.75
N PRO A 66 9.70 1.38 2.64
CA PRO A 66 8.58 0.82 1.92
C PRO A 66 7.86 -0.22 2.76
N ALA A 67 6.59 -0.42 2.47
CA ALA A 67 5.79 -1.56 2.94
C ALA A 67 5.38 -2.38 1.72
N VAL A 68 4.88 -3.59 1.93
CA VAL A 68 4.28 -4.39 0.85
C VAL A 68 2.89 -4.84 1.21
N VAL A 69 2.05 -5.01 0.19
CA VAL A 69 0.76 -5.69 0.34
C VAL A 69 0.97 -7.15 0.00
N SER A 70 0.70 -8.03 0.96
CA SER A 70 0.67 -9.48 0.78
C SER A 70 -0.78 -9.92 0.74
N ALA A 71 -1.17 -10.71 -0.25
CA ALA A 71 -2.52 -11.25 -0.38
C ALA A 71 -2.54 -12.39 -1.41
N THR A 72 -3.53 -13.26 -1.32
CA THR A 72 -3.84 -14.21 -2.40
C THR A 72 -5.14 -13.80 -3.08
N VAL A 73 -5.08 -13.63 -4.39
CA VAL A 73 -6.24 -13.28 -5.22
C VAL A 73 -6.67 -14.52 -5.99
N PHE A 74 -7.88 -14.98 -5.73
CA PHE A 74 -8.54 -16.09 -6.41
C PHE A 74 -9.55 -15.56 -7.42
N ASN A 75 -9.63 -16.23 -8.56
CA ASN A 75 -10.61 -15.96 -9.59
C ASN A 75 -11.40 -17.23 -9.87
N ASN A 76 -12.58 -17.32 -9.27
CA ASN A 76 -13.51 -18.43 -9.44
C ASN A 76 -14.32 -18.32 -10.74
N GLY A 77 -14.06 -17.29 -11.54
CA GLY A 77 -14.76 -17.01 -12.78
C GLY A 77 -14.18 -17.79 -13.96
N THR A 78 -14.87 -17.68 -15.10
CA THR A 78 -14.50 -18.37 -16.35
C THR A 78 -13.55 -17.56 -17.24
N LYS A 79 -13.26 -16.31 -16.90
CA LYS A 79 -12.38 -15.40 -17.66
C LYS A 79 -11.23 -14.93 -16.79
N ALA A 80 -10.04 -14.82 -17.36
CA ALA A 80 -8.89 -14.24 -16.67
C ALA A 80 -9.15 -12.75 -16.37
N GLN A 81 -8.61 -12.25 -15.25
CA GLN A 81 -8.66 -10.83 -14.88
C GLN A 81 -7.25 -10.30 -14.66
N THR A 82 -7.02 -9.02 -14.95
CA THR A 82 -5.76 -8.36 -14.59
C THR A 82 -5.95 -7.52 -13.34
N LEU A 83 -4.96 -7.55 -12.46
CA LEU A 83 -4.83 -6.61 -11.35
C LEU A 83 -4.17 -5.35 -11.91
N ASP A 84 -4.97 -4.31 -12.11
CA ASP A 84 -4.54 -3.06 -12.71
C ASP A 84 -3.90 -2.11 -11.70
N GLY A 85 -4.26 -2.23 -10.42
CA GLY A 85 -3.71 -1.39 -9.36
C GLY A 85 -4.14 -1.84 -7.97
N ILE A 86 -3.40 -1.37 -6.97
CA ILE A 86 -3.82 -1.40 -5.57
C ILE A 86 -3.72 0.03 -5.05
N THR A 87 -4.73 0.49 -4.32
CA THR A 87 -4.74 1.83 -3.72
C THR A 87 -5.07 1.73 -2.25
N LEU A 88 -4.45 2.58 -1.43
CA LEU A 88 -4.84 2.79 -0.05
C LEU A 88 -5.95 3.85 -0.04
N ALA A 89 -7.05 3.58 0.67
CA ALA A 89 -8.27 4.39 0.55
C ALA A 89 -8.15 5.81 1.13
N ASP A 90 -7.15 6.05 1.97
CA ASP A 90 -6.77 7.36 2.49
C ASP A 90 -5.92 8.18 1.50
N GLY A 91 -5.64 7.62 0.31
CA GLY A 91 -4.82 8.25 -0.71
C GLY A 91 -3.34 8.33 -0.34
N LYS A 92 -2.92 7.67 0.75
CA LYS A 92 -1.56 7.72 1.25
C LYS A 92 -0.77 6.56 0.66
N GLY A 93 0.24 6.87 -0.13
CA GLY A 93 1.20 5.88 -0.63
C GLY A 93 0.85 5.36 -2.02
N LYS A 94 1.81 5.52 -2.92
CA LYS A 94 1.78 4.93 -4.26
C LYS A 94 2.16 3.46 -4.17
N VAL A 95 1.31 2.59 -4.74
CA VAL A 95 1.59 1.16 -4.82
C VAL A 95 2.16 0.83 -6.20
N VAL A 96 3.32 0.21 -6.22
CA VAL A 96 4.00 -0.26 -7.42
C VAL A 96 3.82 -1.76 -7.53
N LEU A 97 3.15 -2.20 -8.59
CA LEU A 97 2.95 -3.61 -8.91
C LEU A 97 4.08 -4.11 -9.81
N LYS A 98 4.61 -5.30 -9.50
CA LYS A 98 5.53 -6.03 -10.38
C LYS A 98 5.11 -7.50 -10.47
N PRO A 99 5.07 -8.09 -11.67
CA PRO A 99 4.79 -9.52 -11.82
C PRO A 99 5.96 -10.36 -11.26
N ALA A 100 5.67 -11.64 -10.97
CA ALA A 100 6.67 -12.60 -10.47
C ALA A 100 7.84 -12.81 -11.45
N GLY A 101 7.59 -12.63 -12.75
CA GLY A 101 8.60 -12.71 -13.81
C GLY A 101 8.19 -11.93 -15.04
N GLY A 102 9.18 -11.47 -15.80
CA GLY A 102 8.98 -10.69 -17.02
C GLY A 102 8.52 -9.26 -16.78
N ALA A 103 8.11 -8.58 -17.87
CA ALA A 103 7.49 -7.27 -17.84
C ALA A 103 6.01 -7.42 -18.20
N GLY A 104 5.11 -6.80 -17.43
CA GLY A 104 3.68 -6.85 -17.71
C GLY A 104 2.79 -6.62 -16.50
N LYS A 105 1.48 -6.77 -16.73
CA LYS A 105 0.46 -6.73 -15.67
C LYS A 105 0.42 -8.05 -14.92
N ILE A 106 -0.10 -8.02 -13.70
CA ILE A 106 -0.36 -9.22 -12.91
C ILE A 106 -1.71 -9.79 -13.36
N THR A 107 -1.71 -10.99 -13.95
CA THR A 107 -2.92 -11.65 -14.45
C THR A 107 -3.33 -12.79 -13.53
N VAL A 108 -4.58 -12.79 -13.08
CA VAL A 108 -5.21 -13.87 -12.33
C VAL A 108 -5.97 -14.78 -13.30
N PRO A 109 -5.52 -16.03 -13.53
CA PRO A 109 -6.14 -16.93 -14.49
C PRO A 109 -7.56 -17.32 -14.06
N ALA A 110 -8.41 -17.68 -15.02
CA ALA A 110 -9.75 -18.23 -14.75
C ALA A 110 -9.64 -19.55 -13.97
N GLY A 111 -10.45 -19.70 -12.92
CA GLY A 111 -10.42 -20.86 -12.02
C GLY A 111 -9.09 -21.02 -11.26
N GLY A 112 -8.28 -19.97 -11.17
CA GLY A 112 -6.95 -20.03 -10.54
C GLY A 112 -6.68 -18.86 -9.61
N SER A 113 -5.42 -18.71 -9.21
CA SER A 113 -5.02 -17.71 -8.24
C SER A 113 -3.65 -17.11 -8.51
N VAL A 114 -3.39 -15.96 -7.89
CA VAL A 114 -2.10 -15.31 -7.84
C VAL A 114 -1.80 -14.93 -6.40
N VAL A 115 -0.57 -15.21 -5.97
CA VAL A 115 -0.04 -14.78 -4.68
C VAL A 115 0.74 -13.48 -4.88
N LEU A 116 0.47 -12.51 -4.02
CA LEU A 116 1.20 -11.25 -3.90
C LEU A 116 2.04 -11.29 -2.63
N GLY A 117 3.29 -10.86 -2.75
CA GLY A 117 4.24 -10.83 -1.65
C GLY A 117 4.99 -12.16 -1.46
N GLY A 118 6.14 -12.07 -0.79
CA GLY A 118 7.07 -13.20 -0.65
C GLY A 118 8.03 -13.37 -1.84
N LYS A 119 9.02 -14.22 -1.63
CA LYS A 119 10.04 -14.56 -2.63
C LYS A 119 9.39 -15.21 -3.86
N ASP A 120 9.85 -14.85 -5.05
CA ASP A 120 9.45 -15.41 -6.35
C ASP A 120 7.96 -15.22 -6.74
N ASN A 121 7.23 -14.38 -6.00
CA ASN A 121 5.85 -14.00 -6.27
C ASN A 121 5.76 -12.60 -6.87
N ALA A 122 4.58 -12.23 -7.36
CA ALA A 122 4.30 -10.86 -7.75
C ALA A 122 4.39 -9.93 -6.53
N SER A 123 4.90 -8.72 -6.69
CA SER A 123 5.11 -7.77 -5.60
C SER A 123 4.19 -6.57 -5.72
N ALA A 124 3.64 -6.12 -4.59
CA ALA A 124 2.90 -4.87 -4.47
C ALA A 124 3.58 -4.00 -3.40
N VAL A 125 4.43 -3.06 -3.84
CA VAL A 125 5.27 -2.26 -2.93
C VAL A 125 4.65 -0.88 -2.73
N ILE A 126 4.41 -0.49 -1.49
CA ILE A 126 4.00 0.85 -1.08
C ILE A 126 5.28 1.66 -0.81
N GLU A 127 5.60 2.63 -1.68
CA GLU A 127 6.86 3.39 -1.61
C GLU A 127 7.02 4.13 -0.27
N ASN A 128 5.94 4.76 0.22
CA ASN A 128 5.91 5.51 1.48
C ASN A 128 5.24 4.71 2.61
N GLY A 129 5.54 3.41 2.70
CA GLY A 129 4.86 2.46 3.58
C GLY A 129 4.79 2.87 5.06
N SER A 130 5.88 3.41 5.60
CA SER A 130 5.95 3.85 7.00
C SER A 130 5.08 5.08 7.34
N GLU A 131 4.70 5.88 6.35
CA GLU A 131 3.77 7.01 6.53
C GLU A 131 2.32 6.61 6.22
N ALA A 132 2.17 5.65 5.31
CA ALA A 132 0.90 5.14 4.84
C ALA A 132 0.29 4.08 5.76
N ALA A 133 1.08 3.39 6.59
CA ALA A 133 0.60 2.30 7.44
C ALA A 133 1.40 2.21 8.75
N LYS A 134 0.68 2.06 9.89
CA LYS A 134 1.28 1.90 11.23
C LYS A 134 1.08 0.49 11.76
N ASN A 135 2.12 -0.11 12.34
CA ASN A 135 2.03 -1.46 12.90
C ASN A 135 0.94 -1.57 13.96
N GLY A 136 0.11 -2.62 13.86
CA GLY A 136 -1.05 -2.85 14.72
C GLY A 136 -2.33 -2.13 14.26
N ASP A 137 -2.26 -1.30 13.22
CA ASP A 137 -3.40 -0.62 12.63
C ASP A 137 -4.10 -1.50 11.57
N VAL A 138 -5.23 -1.01 11.06
CA VAL A 138 -6.00 -1.61 9.97
C VAL A 138 -6.02 -0.65 8.78
N GLN A 139 -5.37 -1.05 7.68
CA GLN A 139 -5.32 -0.26 6.47
C GLN A 139 -6.42 -0.67 5.49
N LYS A 140 -7.27 0.28 5.08
CA LYS A 140 -8.22 0.04 3.99
C LYS A 140 -7.48 0.05 2.64
N VAL A 141 -7.55 -1.08 1.95
CA VAL A 141 -6.92 -1.32 0.65
C VAL A 141 -7.99 -1.65 -0.39
N VAL A 142 -7.76 -1.21 -1.63
CA VAL A 142 -8.67 -1.45 -2.75
C VAL A 142 -7.87 -2.07 -3.89
N PHE A 143 -8.26 -3.28 -4.29
CA PHE A 143 -7.69 -4.00 -5.42
C PHE A 143 -8.52 -3.70 -6.66
N GLN A 144 -7.90 -3.09 -7.66
CA GLN A 144 -8.57 -2.73 -8.90
C GLN A 144 -8.37 -3.84 -9.92
N LEU A 145 -9.43 -4.61 -10.18
CA LEU A 145 -9.43 -5.64 -11.22
C LEU A 145 -10.10 -5.15 -12.51
N SER A 146 -9.62 -5.64 -13.63
CA SER A 146 -10.02 -5.20 -14.97
C SER A 146 -11.52 -5.30 -15.27
N SER A 147 -12.21 -6.29 -14.69
CA SER A 147 -13.64 -6.53 -14.97
C SER A 147 -14.50 -6.43 -13.72
N THR A 148 -14.04 -6.96 -12.59
CA THR A 148 -14.75 -6.86 -11.31
C THR A 148 -14.70 -5.44 -10.71
N GLY A 149 -13.74 -4.61 -11.15
CA GLY A 149 -13.49 -3.29 -10.57
C GLY A 149 -12.88 -3.39 -9.17
N GLY A 150 -13.10 -2.33 -8.36
CA GLY A 150 -12.53 -2.23 -7.02
C GLY A 150 -13.12 -3.23 -6.04
N VAL A 151 -12.25 -4.04 -5.42
CA VAL A 151 -12.56 -4.91 -4.28
C VAL A 151 -11.90 -4.29 -3.04
N GLU A 152 -12.72 -3.82 -2.12
CA GLU A 152 -12.26 -3.18 -0.90
C GLU A 152 -12.15 -4.17 0.25
N LEU A 153 -11.08 -4.05 1.04
CA LEU A 153 -10.94 -4.78 2.29
C LEU A 153 -10.04 -4.03 3.28
N GLN A 154 -10.06 -4.49 4.52
CA GLN A 154 -9.38 -3.88 5.65
C GLN A 154 -8.24 -4.80 6.10
N ALA A 155 -7.03 -4.56 5.61
CA ALA A 155 -5.86 -5.40 5.87
C ALA A 155 -5.14 -4.97 7.15
N PHE A 156 -4.75 -5.94 7.98
CA PHE A 156 -3.95 -5.66 9.18
C PHE A 156 -2.53 -5.23 8.78
N VAL A 157 -1.99 -4.27 9.52
CA VAL A 157 -0.63 -3.78 9.34
C VAL A 157 0.30 -4.49 10.32
N VAL A 158 1.24 -5.27 9.80
CA VAL A 158 2.18 -6.07 10.59
C VAL A 158 3.63 -5.72 10.23
N PRO A 159 4.57 -5.76 11.19
CA PRO A 159 6.00 -5.64 10.86
C PRO A 159 6.52 -6.90 10.15
N ALA A 160 7.50 -6.74 9.25
CA ALA A 160 8.24 -7.84 8.65
C ALA A 160 9.18 -8.55 9.64
N THR A 161 8.65 -9.08 10.73
CA THR A 161 9.37 -9.84 11.75
C THR A 161 8.71 -11.21 11.96
N GLY A 162 9.45 -12.14 12.58
CA GLY A 162 8.96 -13.49 12.84
C GLY A 162 8.48 -14.18 11.56
N MET A 163 7.23 -14.66 11.56
CA MET A 163 6.60 -15.33 10.42
C MET A 163 6.44 -14.45 9.18
N TYR A 164 6.46 -13.11 9.32
CA TYR A 164 6.27 -12.18 8.20
C TYR A 164 7.59 -11.72 7.56
N ALA A 165 8.74 -12.11 8.12
CA ALA A 165 10.04 -11.69 7.62
C ALA A 165 10.29 -12.06 6.14
N GLY A 166 9.79 -13.24 5.71
CA GLY A 166 9.92 -13.70 4.32
C GLY A 166 8.97 -13.03 3.32
N PHE A 167 7.94 -12.33 3.82
CA PHE A 167 6.89 -11.69 3.01
C PHE A 167 7.01 -10.17 3.00
N GLY A 168 7.91 -9.62 3.82
CA GLY A 168 8.13 -8.20 3.93
C GLY A 168 8.84 -7.57 2.73
N PRO A 169 8.84 -6.23 2.67
CA PRO A 169 9.66 -5.48 1.71
C PRO A 169 11.12 -5.91 1.84
N SER A 170 11.77 -6.23 0.71
CA SER A 170 13.23 -6.29 0.69
C SER A 170 13.77 -4.93 1.14
N ALA A 171 14.74 -4.93 2.06
CA ALA A 171 15.33 -3.70 2.57
C ALA A 171 15.70 -2.79 1.38
N ALA A 172 15.25 -1.53 1.43
CA ALA A 172 15.64 -0.56 0.42
C ALA A 172 17.17 -0.50 0.33
N PRO A 173 17.76 -0.33 -0.87
CA PRO A 173 19.19 -0.07 -0.99
C PRO A 173 19.53 1.08 -0.03
N ALA A 174 20.59 0.91 0.77
CA ALA A 174 21.10 2.00 1.58
C ALA A 174 21.30 3.23 0.69
N PRO A 175 20.95 4.45 1.14
CA PRO A 175 21.25 5.66 0.37
C PRO A 175 22.72 5.62 -0.01
N ALA A 176 23.02 5.79 -1.31
CA ALA A 176 24.39 6.01 -1.74
C ALA A 176 24.93 7.18 -0.92
N GLY A 177 26.02 6.95 -0.17
CA GLY A 177 26.60 7.96 0.70
C GLY A 177 26.77 9.28 -0.06
N SER A 178 26.46 10.39 0.62
CA SER A 178 26.75 11.73 0.09
C SER A 178 28.18 11.74 -0.46
N PRO A 179 28.43 12.29 -1.66
CA PRO A 179 29.80 12.44 -2.14
C PRO A 179 30.57 13.30 -1.12
N SER A 180 31.53 12.69 -0.44
CA SER A 180 32.55 13.40 0.34
C SER A 180 33.49 14.09 -0.66
N GLY A 181 33.02 15.18 -1.25
CA GLY A 181 33.83 16.09 -2.03
C GLY A 181 34.37 17.18 -1.11
N SER A 182 35.55 16.98 -0.55
CA SER A 182 36.33 18.10 0.01
C SER A 182 36.77 18.98 -1.17
N PRO A 183 36.44 20.29 -1.20
CA PRO A 183 36.94 21.17 -2.25
C PRO A 183 38.43 21.42 -2.01
N SER A 184 39.29 20.70 -2.71
CA SER A 184 40.70 21.08 -2.86
C SER A 184 40.85 21.87 -4.15
N GLY A 185 40.93 23.20 -4.02
CA GLY A 185 41.14 24.10 -5.14
C GLY A 185 41.55 25.48 -4.64
N THR A 186 42.84 25.73 -4.55
CA THR A 186 43.42 27.06 -4.34
C THR A 186 43.30 27.89 -5.62
N PRO A 187 42.77 29.13 -5.58
CA PRO A 187 42.80 30.01 -6.74
C PRO A 187 44.22 30.54 -6.95
N SER A 188 44.82 30.22 -8.10
CA SER A 188 46.05 30.85 -8.60
C SER A 188 45.71 31.63 -9.87
N GLY A 189 45.91 32.94 -9.83
CA GLY A 189 45.67 33.83 -10.97
C GLY A 189 45.75 35.29 -10.58
N SER A 190 46.96 35.86 -10.63
CA SER A 190 47.21 37.31 -10.55
C SER A 190 47.10 37.92 -11.96
N PRO A 191 46.30 38.98 -12.18
CA PRO A 191 46.35 39.73 -13.43
C PRO A 191 47.33 40.91 -13.29
N SER A 192 48.46 40.84 -14.01
CA SER A 192 49.32 41.99 -14.30
C SER A 192 48.98 42.55 -15.68
N GLY A 193 48.70 43.85 -15.78
CA GLY A 193 48.64 44.56 -17.07
C GLY A 193 47.86 45.87 -17.03
N SER A 194 48.58 46.99 -16.98
CA SER A 194 48.13 48.33 -17.38
C SER A 194 48.86 48.66 -18.70
N PRO A 195 48.25 49.36 -19.68
CA PRO A 195 48.39 50.83 -19.69
C PRO A 195 47.23 51.64 -20.32
N SER A 196 47.10 52.86 -19.79
CA SER A 196 46.99 54.18 -20.44
C SER A 196 46.05 54.44 -21.65
N GLY A 197 45.12 55.39 -21.45
CA GLY A 197 44.53 56.23 -22.50
C GLY A 197 44.07 57.58 -21.92
N ALA A 198 44.58 58.69 -22.45
CA ALA A 198 44.33 60.06 -22.02
C ALA A 198 43.55 60.86 -23.08
N GLY A 199 42.56 61.66 -22.65
CA GLY A 199 41.91 62.79 -23.35
C GLY A 199 41.06 62.47 -24.60
N ALA A 200 39.95 63.15 -24.94
CA ALA A 200 39.33 64.35 -24.41
C ALA A 200 37.86 64.48 -24.92
N SER A 201 37.06 65.24 -24.16
CA SER A 201 36.04 66.24 -24.56
C SER A 201 34.87 65.90 -25.50
N GLY A 202 33.64 66.08 -24.97
CA GLY A 202 32.42 66.34 -25.74
C GLY A 202 31.16 66.39 -24.86
N SER A 203 30.74 67.58 -24.45
CA SER A 203 29.44 67.92 -23.81
C SER A 203 29.06 69.34 -24.28
N PRO A 204 27.82 69.88 -24.17
CA PRO A 204 26.52 69.31 -23.78
C PRO A 204 25.39 69.65 -24.80
N SER A 205 24.14 69.21 -24.55
CA SER A 205 22.96 70.11 -24.42
C SER A 205 21.63 69.36 -24.46
N GLY A 206 20.75 69.65 -23.50
CA GLY A 206 19.30 69.41 -23.60
C GLY A 206 18.66 68.73 -22.39
N ALA A 207 18.29 69.51 -21.37
CA ALA A 207 17.32 69.17 -20.33
C ALA A 207 16.31 70.34 -20.21
N PRO A 208 15.26 70.25 -19.38
CA PRO A 208 14.10 69.34 -19.32
C PRO A 208 12.79 70.20 -19.42
N PRO A 209 11.57 69.76 -19.02
CA PRO A 209 11.13 69.72 -17.60
C PRO A 209 10.29 68.45 -17.28
N GLY A 210 10.24 67.90 -16.06
CA GLY A 210 9.68 68.46 -14.82
C GLY A 210 8.19 68.08 -14.70
N ALA A 211 7.59 67.67 -13.59
CA ALA A 211 8.01 67.43 -12.21
C ALA A 211 6.81 66.79 -11.44
N ALA A 212 7.12 66.09 -10.34
CA ALA A 212 6.36 65.97 -9.07
C ALA A 212 4.93 65.38 -9.08
N GLY A 213 4.45 64.66 -8.06
CA GLY A 213 4.95 64.34 -6.71
C GLY A 213 3.95 63.36 -6.04
N ALA A 214 4.46 62.39 -5.26
CA ALA A 214 4.37 62.35 -3.79
C ALA A 214 3.01 61.92 -3.18
N SER A 215 2.93 60.63 -2.76
CA SER A 215 2.68 60.08 -1.39
C SER A 215 1.51 60.61 -0.51
N PRO A 216 1.23 60.03 0.67
CA PRO A 216 0.52 58.77 1.01
C PRO A 216 -0.75 59.03 1.88
N SER A 217 -1.62 58.03 2.12
CA SER A 217 -2.44 57.97 3.35
C SER A 217 -3.18 56.63 3.50
N GLY A 218 -3.21 56.08 4.71
CA GLY A 218 -3.84 54.80 5.04
C GLY A 218 -5.34 54.88 5.36
N SER A 219 -5.93 53.71 5.62
CA SER A 219 -7.01 53.50 6.60
C SER A 219 -7.25 52.01 6.83
N ALA A 220 -7.42 51.66 8.10
CA ALA A 220 -7.87 50.37 8.59
C ALA A 220 -9.39 50.22 8.42
N SER A 221 -9.87 48.99 8.24
CA SER A 221 -11.20 48.61 8.67
C SER A 221 -11.32 47.09 8.89
N HIS A 222 -11.78 46.76 10.08
CA HIS A 222 -12.26 45.46 10.51
C HIS A 222 -13.54 45.07 9.76
N ALA A 223 -13.77 43.77 9.56
CA ALA A 223 -15.10 43.16 9.65
C ALA A 223 -15.00 41.64 9.88
N ALA A 224 -15.44 41.22 11.06
CA ALA A 224 -15.92 39.87 11.32
C ALA A 224 -17.34 39.73 10.74
N GLY A 225 -17.70 38.54 10.27
CA GLY A 225 -19.04 38.23 9.77
C GLY A 225 -19.33 36.75 9.87
N HIS A 226 -20.09 36.42 10.93
CA HIS A 226 -21.02 35.31 11.20
C HIS A 226 -21.00 34.05 10.33
#